data_AF-A0A2E2WQ73-F1
#
_entry.id   AF-A0A2E2WQ73-F1
#
_cell.length_a   1.000
_cell.length_b   1.000
_cell.length_c   1.000
_cell.angle_alpha   90.00
_cell.angle_beta   90.00
_cell.angle_gamma   90.00
#
_symmetry.space_group_name_H-M   'P 1'
#
loop_
_entity.id
_entity.type
_entity.pdbx_description
1 polymer ?
#
loop_
_entity_poly.entity_id
_entity_poly.type
_entity_poly.pdbx_seq_one_letter_code
_entity_poly.pdbx_strand_id
1 'polypeptide(L)'
;MLEILKNYHQISDRLHTSAQPTSEQFKIIKKSGVEIIINLALINSPNAIENEAQLVVENTMDYIHIPVDFEKPTTSELESFSI
;
A
#
# COMPACT_ATOMS: atom_id res chain seq x y z
N MET A 1 -1.64 16.00 -3.88
CA MET A 1 -0.43 15.32 -4.40
C MET A 1 -0.65 13.82 -4.53
N LEU A 2 -1.31 13.18 -3.56
CA LEU A 2 -1.68 11.76 -3.64
C LEU A 2 -2.82 11.44 -4.63
N GLU A 3 -3.64 12.42 -5.02
CA GLU A 3 -4.72 12.29 -6.04
C GLU A 3 -4.27 11.73 -7.40
N ILE A 4 -2.95 11.72 -7.68
CA ILE A 4 -2.40 11.12 -8.90
C ILE A 4 -2.42 9.58 -8.86
N LEU A 5 -2.58 8.99 -7.68
CA LEU A 5 -2.64 7.55 -7.51
C LEU A 5 -3.98 7.05 -8.04
N LYS A 6 -3.94 5.94 -8.75
CA LYS A 6 -5.15 5.33 -9.30
C LYS A 6 -6.08 4.90 -8.17
N ASN A 7 -7.38 5.18 -8.29
CA ASN A 7 -8.41 4.87 -7.28
C ASN A 7 -8.06 5.39 -5.88
N TYR A 8 -7.46 6.58 -5.80
CA TYR A 8 -7.11 7.20 -4.54
C TYR A 8 -8.34 7.65 -3.75
N HIS A 9 -8.35 7.35 -2.46
CA HIS A 9 -9.32 7.88 -1.51
C HIS A 9 -8.63 8.22 -0.19
N GLN A 10 -8.94 9.39 0.37
CA GLN A 10 -8.59 9.72 1.74
C GLN A 10 -9.72 9.28 2.66
N ILE A 11 -9.42 8.35 3.58
CA ILE A 11 -10.39 7.82 4.54
C ILE A 11 -10.41 8.67 5.81
N SER A 12 -9.24 9.16 6.23
CA SER A 12 -9.07 10.10 7.34
C SER A 12 -7.78 10.92 7.15
N ASP A 13 -7.47 11.81 8.09
CA ASP A 13 -6.21 12.57 8.10
C ASP A 13 -4.96 11.68 8.13
N ARG A 14 -5.08 10.42 8.55
CA ARG A 14 -3.96 9.48 8.72
C ARG A 14 -4.08 8.21 7.87
N LEU A 15 -5.15 8.06 7.11
CA LEU A 15 -5.41 6.85 6.34
C LEU A 15 -5.84 7.19 4.92
N HIS A 16 -5.09 6.65 3.97
CA HIS A 16 -5.28 6.81 2.54
C HIS A 16 -5.31 5.42 1.89
N THR A 17 -6.07 5.27 0.82
CA THR A 17 -6.12 4.05 0.03
C THR A 17 -5.91 4.38 -1.45
N SER A 18 -5.36 3.44 -2.21
CA SER A 18 -5.24 3.52 -3.66
C SER A 18 -5.13 2.13 -4.27
N ALA A 19 -5.15 2.05 -5.60
CA ALA A 19 -4.60 0.90 -6.31
C ALA A 19 -3.06 0.88 -6.21
N GLN A 20 -2.43 -0.15 -6.78
CA GLN A 20 -0.98 -0.33 -6.81
C GLN A 20 -0.25 0.93 -7.34
N PRO A 21 0.56 1.61 -6.52
CA PRO A 21 1.42 2.69 -6.98
C PRO A 21 2.54 2.17 -7.90
N THR A 22 3.00 3.00 -8.81
CA THR A 22 4.24 2.71 -9.56
C THR A 22 5.48 2.99 -8.71
N SER A 23 6.63 2.44 -9.10
CA SER A 23 7.91 2.66 -8.40
C SER A 23 8.26 4.14 -8.23
N GLU A 24 7.97 4.97 -9.23
CA GLU A 24 8.20 6.43 -9.17
C GLU A 24 7.22 7.14 -8.22
N GLN A 25 6.00 6.64 -8.09
CA GLN A 25 4.98 7.23 -7.22
C GLN A 25 5.31 7.07 -5.73
N PHE A 26 6.10 6.08 -5.32
CA PHE A 26 6.55 5.95 -3.92
C PHE A 26 7.33 7.17 -3.41
N LYS A 27 8.09 7.85 -4.28
CA LYS A 27 8.77 9.11 -3.92
C LYS A 27 7.77 10.22 -3.60
N ILE A 28 6.65 10.25 -4.33
CA ILE A 28 5.57 11.24 -4.15
C ILE A 28 4.78 10.92 -2.89
N ILE A 29 4.55 9.64 -2.63
CA ILE A 29 3.91 9.16 -1.40
C ILE A 29 4.72 9.58 -0.18
N LYS A 30 6.05 9.34 -0.17
CA LYS A 30 6.93 9.81 0.92
C LYS A 30 6.89 11.32 1.11
N LYS A 31 6.99 12.09 0.02
CA LYS A 31 6.93 13.57 0.07
C LYS A 31 5.59 14.10 0.59
N SER A 32 4.53 13.30 0.54
CA SER A 32 3.22 13.66 1.10
C SER A 32 3.13 13.39 2.60
N GLY A 33 4.19 12.88 3.23
CA GLY A 33 4.24 12.60 4.67
C GLY A 33 3.77 11.20 5.06
N VAL A 34 3.57 10.29 4.10
CA VAL A 34 3.25 8.89 4.41
C VAL A 34 4.49 8.20 4.99
N GLU A 35 4.27 7.45 6.06
CA GLU A 35 5.32 6.76 6.81
C GLU A 35 5.26 5.24 6.64
N ILE A 36 4.07 4.68 6.40
CA ILE A 36 3.83 3.24 6.35
C ILE A 36 3.02 2.90 5.09
N ILE A 37 3.46 1.89 4.34
CA ILE A 37 2.71 1.26 3.26
C ILE A 37 2.21 -0.10 3.74
N ILE A 38 0.89 -0.31 3.68
CA ILE A 38 0.26 -1.60 3.91
C ILE A 38 -0.23 -2.14 2.57
N ASN A 39 0.45 -3.14 2.03
CA ASN A 39 0.04 -3.80 0.79
C ASN A 39 -0.93 -4.93 1.13
N LEU A 40 -2.12 -4.90 0.53
CA LEU A 40 -3.15 -5.94 0.70
C LEU A 40 -3.21 -6.92 -0.47
N ALA A 41 -2.53 -6.62 -1.58
CA ALA A 41 -2.62 -7.39 -2.81
C ALA A 41 -1.79 -8.68 -2.70
N LEU A 42 -2.27 -9.76 -3.33
CA LEU A 42 -1.48 -10.97 -3.55
C LEU A 42 -0.28 -10.66 -4.47
N ILE A 43 0.83 -11.40 -4.33
CA ILE A 43 2.04 -11.21 -5.14
C ILE A 43 1.82 -11.45 -6.65
N ASN A 44 0.77 -12.18 -7.01
CA ASN A 44 0.35 -12.43 -8.39
C ASN A 44 -0.75 -11.47 -8.88
N SER A 45 -1.08 -10.43 -8.11
CA SER A 45 -2.07 -9.43 -8.51
C SER A 45 -1.60 -8.65 -9.75
N PRO A 46 -2.52 -8.12 -10.57
CA PRO A 46 -2.16 -7.26 -11.69
C PRO A 46 -1.30 -6.07 -11.25
N ASN A 47 -0.16 -5.90 -11.91
CA ASN A 47 0.84 -4.86 -11.64
C ASN A 47 1.62 -5.01 -10.32
N ALA A 48 1.55 -6.16 -9.65
CA ALA A 48 2.40 -6.44 -8.49
C ALA A 48 3.87 -6.19 -8.82
N ILE A 49 4.58 -5.54 -7.90
CA ILE A 49 5.99 -5.22 -8.05
C ILE A 49 6.80 -6.24 -7.23
N GLU A 50 7.65 -7.01 -7.89
CA GLU A 50 8.41 -8.10 -7.26
C GLU A 50 9.24 -7.63 -6.05
N ASN A 51 9.84 -6.45 -6.14
CA ASN A 51 10.69 -5.86 -5.10
C ASN A 51 10.01 -4.67 -4.37
N GLU A 52 8.68 -4.67 -4.23
CA GLU A 52 7.94 -3.55 -3.63
C GLU A 52 8.44 -3.18 -2.24
N ALA A 53 8.65 -4.19 -1.37
CA ALA A 53 9.15 -3.98 -0.02
C ALA A 53 10.48 -3.21 -0.01
N GLN A 54 11.41 -3.59 -0.90
CA GLN A 54 12.70 -2.90 -1.04
C GLN A 54 12.50 -1.45 -1.48
N LEU A 55 11.66 -1.21 -2.50
CA LEU A 55 11.40 0.14 -3.01
C LEU A 55 10.80 1.06 -1.94
N VAL A 56 9.88 0.54 -1.13
CA VAL A 56 9.25 1.28 -0.04
C VAL A 56 10.28 1.64 1.04
N VAL A 57 11.10 0.67 1.46
CA VAL A 57 12.17 0.87 2.45
C VAL A 57 13.25 1.84 1.95
N GLU A 58 13.65 1.76 0.68
CA GLU A 58 14.58 2.71 0.04
C GLU A 58 14.02 4.14 0.03
N ASN A 59 12.69 4.30 0.04
CA ASN A 59 12.02 5.60 0.20
C ASN A 59 11.76 5.98 1.66
N THR A 60 12.43 5.32 2.63
CA THR A 60 12.34 5.62 4.07
C THR A 60 10.89 5.56 4.59
N MET A 61 10.15 4.55 4.16
CA MET A 61 8.83 4.18 4.67
C MET A 61 8.88 2.74 5.16
N ASP A 62 8.08 2.43 6.17
CA ASP A 62 7.89 1.06 6.62
C ASP A 62 6.94 0.33 5.66
N TYR A 63 7.16 -0.98 5.51
CA TYR A 63 6.37 -1.83 4.63
C TYR A 63 5.77 -3.00 5.40
N ILE A 64 4.46 -3.17 5.27
CA ILE A 64 3.71 -4.29 5.84
C ILE A 64 2.96 -4.95 4.69
N HIS A 65 3.11 -6.28 4.55
CA HIS A 65 2.37 -7.05 3.55
C HIS A 65 1.37 -7.97 4.25
N ILE A 66 0.08 -7.74 4.00
CA ILE A 66 -1.02 -8.57 4.47
C ILE A 66 -1.74 -9.06 3.21
N PRO A 67 -1.25 -10.11 2.53
CA PRO A 67 -1.84 -10.56 1.28
C PRO A 67 -3.26 -11.10 1.52
N VAL A 68 -4.27 -10.48 0.91
CA VAL A 68 -5.69 -10.86 1.05
C VAL A 68 -6.20 -11.40 -0.29
N ASP A 69 -6.82 -12.58 -0.26
CA ASP A 69 -7.68 -13.01 -1.36
C ASP A 69 -9.01 -12.25 -1.27
N PHE A 70 -9.19 -11.23 -2.12
CA PHE A 70 -10.39 -10.39 -2.10
C PHE A 70 -11.69 -11.14 -2.39
N GLU A 71 -11.64 -12.33 -3.01
CA GLU A 71 -12.83 -13.17 -3.20
C GLU A 71 -13.18 -13.96 -1.93
N LYS A 72 -12.22 -14.15 -1.03
CA LYS A 72 -12.36 -14.95 0.20
C LYS A 72 -11.57 -14.36 1.38
N PRO A 73 -11.88 -13.14 1.82
CA PRO A 73 -11.20 -12.52 2.95
C PRO A 73 -11.50 -13.25 4.25
N THR A 74 -10.57 -13.17 5.21
CA THR A 74 -10.66 -13.80 6.52
C THR A 74 -10.64 -12.76 7.64
N THR A 75 -11.17 -13.12 8.82
CA THR A 75 -11.13 -12.24 9.99
C THR A 75 -9.71 -12.05 10.53
N SER A 76 -8.84 -13.05 10.38
CA SER A 76 -7.44 -12.96 10.81
C SER A 76 -6.63 -11.93 10.00
N GLU A 77 -6.94 -11.75 8.71
CA GLU A 77 -6.31 -10.69 7.89
C GLU A 77 -6.77 -9.30 8.36
N LEU A 78 -8.05 -9.15 8.73
CA LEU A 78 -8.57 -7.90 9.30
C LEU A 78 -7.93 -7.57 10.66
N GLU A 79 -7.76 -8.57 11.52
CA GLU A 79 -7.05 -8.42 12.79
C GLU A 79 -5.59 -7.97 12.56
N SER A 80 -4.93 -8.54 11.54
CA SER A 80 -3.56 -8.15 11.16
C SER A 80 -3.48 -6.71 10.66
N PHE A 81 -4.54 -6.16 10.05
CA PHE A 81 -4.60 -4.77 9.59
C PHE A 81 -4.87 -3.77 10.73
N SER A 82 -5.43 -4.22 11.85
CA SER A 82 -5.89 -3.36 12.95
C SER A 82 -4.78 -2.97 13.95
N ILE A 83 -3.52 -3.15 13.55
CA ILE A 83 -2.30 -2.83 14.32
C ILE A 83 -2.01 -1.33 14.39
#